data_AF-A0A969V3C0-F1
#
_entry.id   AF-A0A969V3C0-F1
#
_cell.length_a   1.000
_cell.length_b   1.000
_cell.length_c   1.000
_cell.angle_alpha   90.00
_cell.angle_beta   90.00
_cell.angle_gamma   90.00
#
_symmetry.space_group_name_H-M   'P 1'
#
loop_
_entity.id
_entity.type
_entity.pdbx_description
1 polymer ?
#
loop_
_entity_poly.entity_id
_entity_poly.type
_entity_poly.pdbx_seq_one_letter_code
_entity_poly.pdbx_strand_id
1 'polypeptide(L)'
;MNDALLKACRTFREDKNYDDALTCFNDVIKEGTKTHQAYSGLGQTYHLYYLAKENELDSQKACNILIEAENNFQKAINIKSTYGWAEDRLKEVQDEKQKLGC
;
A
#
# COMPACT_ATOMS: atom_id res chain seq x y z
N MET A 1 -0.76 14.26 -17.15
CA MET A 1 0.66 14.32 -16.77
C MET A 1 1.03 13.44 -15.56
N ASN A 2 0.21 12.46 -15.14
CA ASN A 2 0.41 11.84 -13.81
C ASN A 2 0.86 10.37 -13.87
N ASP A 3 1.05 9.84 -15.08
CA ASP A 3 1.62 8.50 -15.29
C ASP A 3 3.12 8.44 -15.00
N ALA A 4 3.85 9.53 -15.28
CA ALA A 4 5.26 9.65 -14.96
C ALA A 4 5.48 9.67 -13.44
N LEU A 5 4.65 10.42 -12.70
CA LEU A 5 4.72 10.48 -11.24
C LEU A 5 4.41 9.13 -10.59
N LEU A 6 3.31 8.47 -10.99
CA LEU A 6 3.02 7.11 -10.51
C LEU A 6 4.11 6.10 -10.87
N LYS A 7 4.77 6.25 -12.03
CA LYS A 7 5.89 5.40 -12.40
C LYS A 7 7.07 5.63 -11.46
N ALA A 8 7.42 6.88 -11.15
CA ALA A 8 8.46 7.21 -10.19
C ALA A 8 8.16 6.64 -8.79
N CYS A 9 6.93 6.79 -8.28
CA CYS A 9 6.53 6.21 -6.99
C CYS A 9 6.68 4.68 -6.96
N ARG A 10 6.33 4.01 -8.07
CA ARG A 10 6.55 2.56 -8.22
C ARG A 10 8.03 2.19 -8.24
N THR A 11 8.88 2.99 -8.90
CA THR A 11 10.33 2.77 -8.92
C THR A 11 10.92 2.86 -7.51
N PHE A 12 10.58 3.87 -6.71
CA PHE A 12 11.02 3.92 -5.30
C PHE A 12 10.67 2.65 -4.53
N ARG A 13 9.45 2.14 -4.73
CA ARG A 13 8.98 0.91 -4.09
C ARG A 13 9.71 -0.33 -4.59
N GLU A 14 9.96 -0.43 -5.89
CA GLU A 14 10.74 -1.51 -6.52
C GLU A 14 12.17 -1.53 -6.01
N ASP A 15 12.75 -0.36 -5.76
CA ASP A 15 14.07 -0.17 -5.14
C ASP A 15 14.05 -0.38 -3.61
N LYS A 16 12.92 -0.82 -3.05
CA LYS A 16 12.68 -1.01 -1.60
C LYS A 16 12.86 0.25 -0.75
N ASN A 17 12.83 1.42 -1.38
CA ASN A 17 12.79 2.70 -0.70
C ASN A 17 11.33 3.03 -0.33
N TYR A 18 10.84 2.34 0.69
CA TYR A 18 9.43 2.37 1.06
C TYR A 18 8.99 3.74 1.56
N ASP A 19 9.82 4.46 2.31
CA ASP A 19 9.49 5.79 2.84
C ASP A 19 9.29 6.82 1.71
N ASP A 20 10.18 6.83 0.72
CA ASP A 20 10.05 7.72 -0.44
C ASP A 20 8.87 7.30 -1.33
N ALA A 21 8.60 6.00 -1.48
CA ALA A 21 7.43 5.52 -2.19
C ALA A 21 6.12 5.97 -1.51
N LEU A 22 6.02 5.86 -0.18
CA LEU A 22 4.86 6.32 0.59
C LEU A 22 4.64 7.82 0.43
N THR A 23 5.72 8.61 0.55
CA THR A 23 5.66 10.07 0.35
C THR A 23 5.18 10.42 -1.06
N CYS A 24 5.77 9.78 -2.08
CA CYS A 24 5.42 10.00 -3.48
C CYS A 24 3.95 9.69 -3.77
N PHE A 25 3.41 8.55 -3.30
CA PHE A 25 2.00 8.22 -3.52
C PHE A 25 1.05 9.18 -2.78
N ASN A 26 1.42 9.66 -1.58
CA ASN A 26 0.66 10.68 -0.88
C ASN A 26 0.59 12.00 -1.67
N ASP A 27 1.68 12.39 -2.33
CA ASP A 27 1.68 13.59 -3.17
C ASP A 27 0.80 13.42 -4.42
N VAL A 28 0.78 12.24 -5.05
CA VAL A 28 -0.17 11.94 -6.14
C VAL A 28 -1.63 12.09 -5.67
N ILE A 29 -1.94 11.66 -4.44
CA ILE A 29 -3.28 11.80 -3.86
C ILE A 29 -3.65 13.27 -3.66
N LYS A 30 -2.72 14.10 -3.17
CA LYS A 30 -2.93 15.55 -2.98
C LYS A 30 -3.21 16.27 -4.30
N GLU A 31 -2.59 15.84 -5.39
CA GLU A 31 -2.86 16.37 -6.73
C GLU A 31 -4.26 15.98 -7.26
N GLY A 32 -4.98 15.08 -6.56
CA GLY A 32 -6.39 14.75 -6.84
C GLY A 32 -6.61 13.89 -8.10
N THR A 33 -5.54 13.38 -8.69
CA THR A 33 -5.60 12.60 -9.93
C THR A 33 -5.15 11.17 -9.72
N LYS A 34 -5.74 10.24 -10.48
CA LYS A 34 -5.39 8.80 -10.42
C LYS A 34 -5.39 8.24 -8.99
N THR A 35 -6.27 8.79 -8.14
CA THR A 35 -6.30 8.57 -6.70
C THR A 35 -6.44 7.10 -6.32
N HIS A 36 -7.22 6.30 -7.07
CA HIS A 36 -7.32 4.86 -6.82
C HIS A 36 -5.98 4.11 -7.04
N GLN A 37 -5.19 4.51 -8.04
CA GLN A 37 -3.88 3.90 -8.31
C GLN A 37 -2.85 4.30 -7.26
N ALA A 38 -2.96 5.51 -6.73
CA ALA A 38 -2.10 5.99 -5.66
C ALA A 38 -2.44 5.29 -4.33
N TYR A 39 -3.72 5.13 -3.99
CA TYR A 39 -4.13 4.36 -2.82
C TYR A 39 -3.74 2.87 -2.92
N SER A 40 -3.93 2.22 -4.08
CA SER A 40 -3.44 0.84 -4.25
C SER A 40 -1.92 0.77 -4.21
N GLY A 41 -1.24 1.82 -4.69
CA GLY A 41 0.19 2.04 -4.52
C GLY A 41 0.62 2.08 -3.05
N LEU A 42 -0.06 2.86 -2.20
CA LEU A 42 0.17 2.91 -0.75
C LEU A 42 -0.07 1.55 -0.10
N GLY A 43 -1.21 0.92 -0.37
CA GLY A 43 -1.56 -0.39 0.18
C GLY A 43 -0.46 -1.43 -0.09
N GLN A 44 -0.01 -1.49 -1.34
CA GLN A 44 1.08 -2.36 -1.74
C GLN A 44 2.41 -2.00 -1.12
N THR A 45 2.69 -0.71 -0.94
CA THR A 45 3.96 -0.24 -0.36
C THR A 45 4.04 -0.63 1.11
N TYR A 46 2.96 -0.43 1.88
CA TYR A 46 2.89 -0.89 3.27
C TYR A 46 2.99 -2.41 3.38
N HIS A 47 2.28 -3.16 2.53
CA HIS A 47 2.36 -4.62 2.52
C HIS A 47 3.78 -5.12 2.21
N LEU A 48 4.44 -4.56 1.18
CA LEU A 48 5.82 -4.91 0.86
C LEU A 48 6.81 -4.49 1.94
N TYR A 49 6.56 -3.36 2.61
CA TYR A 49 7.38 -2.91 3.73
C TYR A 49 7.27 -3.89 4.91
N TYR A 50 6.06 -4.34 5.23
CA TYR A 50 5.82 -5.41 6.19
C TYR A 50 6.61 -6.67 5.81
N LEU A 51 6.42 -7.20 4.60
CA LEU A 51 7.10 -8.43 4.15
C LEU A 51 8.63 -8.31 4.17
N ALA A 52 9.17 -7.14 3.85
CA ALA A 52 10.62 -6.91 3.87
C ALA A 52 11.20 -6.83 5.30
N LYS A 53 10.37 -6.51 6.29
CA LYS A 53 10.78 -6.22 7.67
C LYS A 53 10.10 -7.10 8.72
N GLU A 54 9.32 -8.10 8.32
CA GLU A 54 8.48 -8.92 9.21
C GLU A 54 9.27 -9.47 10.41
N ASN A 55 10.49 -9.96 10.20
CA ASN A 55 11.34 -10.52 11.26
C ASN A 55 11.97 -9.46 12.19
N GLU A 56 11.94 -8.18 11.81
CA GLU A 56 12.50 -7.05 12.56
C GLU A 56 11.40 -6.25 13.29
N LEU A 57 10.12 -6.46 12.95
CA LEU A 57 9.00 -5.73 13.51
C LEU A 57 8.49 -6.42 14.78
N ASP A 58 8.21 -5.62 15.80
CA ASP A 58 7.33 -6.07 16.89
C ASP A 58 5.89 -6.21 16.38
N SER A 59 5.10 -7.03 17.09
CA SER A 59 3.71 -7.33 16.72
C SER A 59 2.86 -6.07 16.54
N GLN A 60 3.04 -5.05 17.38
CA GLN A 60 2.27 -3.82 17.30
C GLN A 60 2.58 -3.03 16.02
N LYS A 61 3.86 -2.87 15.68
CA LYS A 61 4.27 -2.21 14.44
C LYS A 61 3.82 -2.98 13.21
N ALA A 62 3.94 -4.29 13.23
CA ALA A 62 3.44 -5.16 12.17
C ALA A 62 1.93 -4.96 11.95
N CYS A 63 1.12 -5.00 13.01
CA CYS A 63 -0.31 -4.72 12.95
C CYS A 63 -0.61 -3.35 12.34
N ASN A 64 0.08 -2.29 12.80
CA ASN A 64 -0.15 -0.94 12.30
C ASN A 64 0.13 -0.81 10.80
N ILE A 65 1.23 -1.42 10.32
CA ILE A 65 1.57 -1.41 8.89
C ILE A 65 0.51 -2.15 8.07
N LEU A 66 0.04 -3.32 8.53
CA LEU A 66 -0.98 -4.08 7.83
C LEU A 66 -2.35 -3.38 7.84
N ILE A 67 -2.71 -2.68 8.92
CA ILE A 67 -3.92 -1.85 9.00
C ILE A 67 -3.83 -0.72 7.96
N GLU A 68 -2.69 -0.05 7.83
CA GLU A 68 -2.48 0.95 6.80
C GLU A 68 -2.56 0.36 5.39
N ALA A 69 -2.01 -0.85 5.18
CA ALA A 69 -2.12 -1.55 3.91
C ALA A 69 -3.59 -1.82 3.54
N GLU A 70 -4.35 -2.43 4.45
CA GLU A 70 -5.77 -2.74 4.30
C GLU A 70 -6.59 -1.48 4.02
N ASN A 71 -6.43 -0.43 4.83
CA ASN A 71 -7.15 0.83 4.69
C ASN A 71 -6.94 1.44 3.29
N ASN A 72 -5.72 1.39 2.77
CA ASN A 72 -5.41 1.97 1.46
C ASN A 72 -5.91 1.08 0.31
N PHE A 73 -5.86 -0.25 0.43
CA PHE A 73 -6.52 -1.12 -0.56
C PHE A 73 -8.04 -0.90 -0.57
N GLN A 74 -8.68 -0.80 0.60
CA GLN A 74 -10.12 -0.56 0.69
C GLN A 74 -10.51 0.79 0.07
N LYS A 75 -9.73 1.85 0.30
CA LYS A 75 -9.93 3.15 -0.37
C LYS A 75 -9.82 3.03 -1.88
N ALA A 76 -8.83 2.28 -2.39
CA ALA A 76 -8.66 2.07 -3.82
C ALA A 76 -9.86 1.35 -4.45
N ILE A 77 -10.33 0.27 -3.82
CA ILE A 77 -11.50 -0.51 -4.25
C ILE A 77 -12.78 0.34 -4.18
N ASN A 78 -12.97 1.11 -3.11
CA ASN A 78 -14.15 1.96 -2.97
C ASN A 78 -14.23 3.04 -4.06
N ILE A 79 -13.10 3.58 -4.50
CA ILE A 79 -13.05 4.56 -5.60
C ILE A 79 -13.24 3.87 -6.96
N LYS A 80 -12.73 2.65 -7.13
CA LYS A 80 -12.83 1.89 -8.37
C LYS A 80 -13.06 0.42 -8.08
N SER A 81 -14.34 0.05 -7.97
CA SER A 81 -14.83 -1.27 -7.52
C SER A 81 -14.49 -2.46 -8.42
N THR A 82 -13.68 -2.26 -9.48
CA THR A 82 -13.29 -3.30 -10.44
C THR A 82 -11.77 -3.40 -10.54
N TYR A 83 -11.11 -3.55 -9.40
CA TYR A 83 -9.66 -3.70 -9.32
C TYR A 83 -9.31 -5.01 -8.61
N GLY A 84 -9.57 -6.14 -9.28
CA GLY A 84 -9.37 -7.49 -8.71
C GLY A 84 -7.98 -7.70 -8.12
N TRP A 85 -6.95 -7.09 -8.71
CA TRP A 85 -5.61 -7.12 -8.15
C TRP A 85 -5.52 -6.55 -6.72
N ALA A 86 -6.23 -5.45 -6.41
CA ALA A 86 -6.24 -4.90 -5.06
C ALA A 86 -7.10 -5.73 -4.10
N GLU A 87 -8.14 -6.40 -4.59
CA GLU A 87 -8.97 -7.31 -3.80
C GLU A 87 -8.18 -8.55 -3.37
N ASP A 88 -7.39 -9.13 -4.29
CA ASP A 88 -6.51 -10.26 -4.00
C ASP A 88 -5.47 -9.88 -2.93
N ARG A 89 -4.83 -8.71 -3.08
CA ARG A 89 -3.85 -8.20 -2.09
C ARG A 89 -4.49 -7.85 -0.76
N LEU A 90 -5.69 -7.28 -0.76
CA LEU A 90 -6.44 -7.00 0.47
C LEU A 90 -6.67 -8.29 1.26
N LYS A 91 -7.06 -9.37 0.58
CA LYS A 91 -7.26 -10.67 1.22
C LYS A 91 -5.97 -11.21 1.84
N GLU A 92 -4.84 -11.10 1.13
CA GLU A 92 -3.54 -11.49 1.68
C GLU A 92 -3.19 -10.71 2.97
N VAL A 93 -3.40 -9.39 2.97
CA VAL A 93 -3.19 -8.54 4.15
C VAL A 93 -4.10 -8.95 5.31
N GLN A 94 -5.36 -9.28 5.04
CA GLN A 94 -6.31 -9.74 6.07
C GLN A 94 -5.90 -11.09 6.68
N ASP A 95 -5.45 -12.03 5.86
CA ASP A 95 -4.93 -13.32 6.32
C ASP A 95 -3.67 -13.13 7.20
N GLU A 96 -2.80 -12.18 6.86
CA GLU A 96 -1.61 -11.83 7.66
C GLU A 96 -1.99 -11.22 9.01
N LYS A 97 -2.92 -10.26 9.03
CA LYS A 97 -3.44 -9.67 10.27
C LYS A 97 -4.02 -10.73 11.20
N GLN A 98 -4.85 -11.63 10.66
CA GLN A 98 -5.46 -12.71 11.42
C GLN A 98 -4.40 -13.61 12.09
N LYS A 99 -3.29 -13.91 11.41
CA LYS A 99 -2.18 -14.70 11.98
C LYS A 99 -1.50 -13.97 13.14
N LEU A 100 -1.40 -12.66 13.07
CA LEU A 100 -0.75 -11.82 14.08
C LEU A 100 -1.67 -11.45 15.25
N GLY A 101 -2.97 -11.70 15.15
CA GLY A 101 -3.95 -11.29 16.16
C GLY A 101 -4.29 -9.80 16.12
N CYS A 102 -4.11 -9.18 14.95
CA CYS A 102 -4.70 -7.90 14.57
C CYS A 102 -5.97 -8.15 13.71
#